data_AF-A0A1N7HSV3-F1
#
_entry.id   AF-A0A1N7HSV3-F1
#
_cell.length_a   1.000
_cell.length_b   1.000
_cell.length_c   1.000
_cell.angle_alpha   90.00
_cell.angle_beta   90.00
_cell.angle_gamma   90.00
#
_symmetry.space_group_name_H-M   'P 1'
#
loop_
_entity.id
_entity.type
_entity.pdbx_description
1 polymer ?
#
loop_
_entity_poly.entity_id
_entity_poly.type
_entity_poly.pdbx_seq_one_letter_code
_entity_poly.pdbx_strand_id
1 'polypeptide(L)'
;FDWQLNDTTHFIRMMSPDAGGTDAVSQNRGFVAVPEIGDQVMVNFEYHNPDFPFAMGGMFHGGVGLGGGVDNRVKSLQTRSGHRLVFTEDESILLTDKSGNELKFDTEGSNINITAPETITIKSKNLKFDIEENIETKAGKDMDTNVGQNIKIIARQEISQDSGKRTIISAGTNTEISAKAHLDLYGKEKFIGYTDGQTEFGAKDRMHVYGSNSLLTAKDKIEYKAPQMNKLPENGKFEYNKEKQLVNIQWMDDVVENNIQQSHRGNKVSVLAYTRNYEEGETVSLKVIDKNGKEIKDGQKELTLSGTVDKEGFVILREAIEIPKTNNKA
;
A
#
# COMPACT_ATOMS: atom_id res chain seq x y z
N PHE A 1 54.89 29.50 -23.72
CA PHE A 1 53.94 29.05 -24.76
C PHE A 1 52.86 30.10 -24.90
N ASP A 2 52.33 30.35 -26.09
CA ASP A 2 51.44 31.49 -26.35
C ASP A 2 50.19 31.50 -25.46
N TRP A 3 49.71 30.32 -25.06
CA TRP A 3 48.61 30.16 -24.11
C TRP A 3 48.97 30.49 -22.63
N GLN A 4 50.26 30.66 -22.29
CA GLN A 4 50.76 31.02 -20.95
C GLN A 4 51.28 32.45 -20.86
N LEU A 5 51.43 33.15 -21.99
CA LEU A 5 52.16 34.42 -22.08
C LEU A 5 51.26 35.66 -21.94
N ASN A 6 49.94 35.46 -21.83
CA ASN A 6 48.96 36.53 -21.71
C ASN A 6 48.18 36.40 -20.40
N ASP A 7 47.61 37.52 -19.92
CA ASP A 7 46.76 37.55 -18.73
C ASP A 7 45.47 36.71 -18.89
N THR A 8 45.10 36.36 -20.13
CA THR A 8 44.00 35.47 -20.46
C THR A 8 44.43 34.39 -21.46
N THR A 9 43.94 33.17 -21.25
CA THR A 9 44.19 32.02 -22.13
C THR A 9 42.98 31.79 -23.04
N HIS A 10 43.16 31.06 -24.15
CA HIS A 10 42.03 30.51 -24.89
C HIS A 10 41.25 29.49 -24.04
N PHE A 11 39.98 29.26 -24.37
CA PHE A 11 39.21 28.16 -23.79
C PHE A 11 39.85 26.82 -24.19
N ILE A 12 39.97 25.92 -23.21
CA ILE A 12 40.51 24.57 -23.42
C ILE A 12 39.41 23.54 -23.16
N ARG A 13 39.50 22.37 -23.81
CA ARG A 13 38.54 21.28 -23.60
C ARG A 13 38.81 20.57 -22.27
N MET A 14 37.75 20.05 -21.65
CA MET A 14 37.85 19.13 -20.50
C MET A 14 37.72 17.69 -20.99
N MET A 15 38.63 16.82 -20.59
CA MET A 15 38.46 15.39 -20.64
C MET A 15 37.36 14.99 -19.64
N SER A 16 36.47 14.12 -20.06
CA SER A 16 35.46 13.52 -19.18
C SER A 16 35.55 12.00 -19.26
N PRO A 17 35.29 11.27 -18.15
CA PRO A 17 35.18 9.81 -18.17
C PRO A 17 34.17 9.26 -19.18
N ASP A 18 33.13 10.02 -19.52
CA ASP A 18 32.16 9.70 -20.55
C ASP A 18 31.63 10.98 -21.21
N ALA A 19 31.64 11.03 -22.54
CA ALA A 19 31.27 12.20 -23.34
C ALA A 19 30.71 11.80 -24.71
N GLY A 20 29.99 12.72 -25.36
CA GLY A 20 29.44 12.58 -26.71
C GLY A 20 27.94 12.86 -26.78
N GLY A 21 27.44 13.15 -27.98
CA GLY A 21 26.00 13.28 -28.26
C GLY A 21 25.46 12.10 -29.05
N THR A 22 24.14 11.98 -29.14
CA THR A 22 23.44 11.06 -30.06
C THR A 22 22.31 11.80 -30.77
N ASP A 23 21.71 11.18 -31.78
CA ASP A 23 20.52 11.76 -32.45
C ASP A 23 19.33 11.93 -31.47
N ALA A 24 19.31 11.18 -30.37
CA ALA A 24 18.28 11.28 -29.33
C ALA A 24 18.63 12.30 -28.23
N VAL A 25 19.91 12.60 -28.01
CA VAL A 25 20.39 13.53 -26.98
C VAL A 25 21.45 14.44 -27.59
N SER A 26 21.05 15.68 -27.89
CA SER A 26 21.92 16.70 -28.48
C SER A 26 22.86 17.39 -27.49
N GLN A 27 22.66 17.17 -26.18
CA GLN A 27 23.57 17.60 -25.12
C GLN A 27 24.61 16.51 -24.80
N ASN A 28 25.70 16.86 -24.13
CA ASN A 28 26.71 15.86 -23.74
C ASN A 28 26.09 14.77 -22.86
N ARG A 29 26.11 13.54 -23.36
CA ARG A 29 25.80 12.32 -22.61
C ARG A 29 27.00 11.99 -21.72
N GLY A 30 26.73 11.47 -20.52
CA GLY A 30 27.77 10.97 -19.62
C GLY A 30 28.02 11.88 -18.43
N PHE A 31 29.29 12.03 -18.06
CA PHE A 31 29.70 12.77 -16.87
C PHE A 31 30.03 14.23 -17.22
N VAL A 32 29.36 15.19 -16.58
CA VAL A 32 29.62 16.61 -16.78
C VAL A 32 29.79 17.28 -15.43
N ALA A 33 31.03 17.36 -14.97
CA ALA A 33 31.44 18.16 -13.82
C ALA A 33 32.67 18.98 -14.24
N VAL A 34 32.49 20.29 -14.37
CA VAL A 34 33.55 21.22 -14.75
C VAL A 34 34.14 21.81 -13.47
N PRO A 35 35.48 21.90 -13.35
CA PRO A 35 36.14 22.57 -12.24
C PRO A 35 35.62 23.99 -12.01
N GLU A 36 35.56 24.41 -10.76
CA GLU A 36 35.12 25.74 -10.35
C GLU A 36 36.27 26.75 -10.46
N ILE A 37 35.94 28.05 -10.43
CA ILE A 37 36.96 29.10 -10.39
C ILE A 37 37.82 28.94 -9.13
N GLY A 38 39.13 28.79 -9.30
CA GLY A 38 40.09 28.56 -8.22
C GLY A 38 40.49 27.10 -8.04
N ASP A 39 39.80 26.15 -8.68
CA ASP A 39 40.20 24.75 -8.66
C ASP A 39 41.49 24.52 -9.45
N GLN A 40 42.33 23.63 -8.92
CA GLN A 40 43.52 23.18 -9.62
C GLN A 40 43.14 22.09 -10.62
N VAL A 41 43.61 22.22 -11.85
CA VAL A 41 43.40 21.25 -12.92
C VAL A 41 44.73 20.75 -13.46
N MET A 42 44.76 19.48 -13.85
CA MET A 42 45.89 18.94 -14.60
C MET A 42 45.67 19.20 -16.08
N VAL A 43 46.63 19.87 -16.73
CA VAL A 43 46.59 20.16 -18.16
C VAL A 43 47.54 19.22 -18.90
N ASN A 44 47.09 18.73 -20.05
CA ASN A 44 47.89 17.96 -21.00
C ASN A 44 47.68 18.52 -22.42
N PHE A 45 48.44 18.03 -23.39
CA PHE A 45 48.52 18.64 -24.72
C PHE A 45 48.25 17.62 -25.81
N GLU A 46 47.35 17.92 -26.73
CA GLU A 46 47.11 17.06 -27.89
C GLU A 46 48.37 16.98 -28.74
N TYR A 47 48.72 15.77 -29.18
CA TYR A 47 49.93 15.50 -29.97
C TYR A 47 51.25 15.96 -29.31
N HIS A 48 51.27 16.14 -27.98
CA HIS A 48 52.38 16.76 -27.26
C HIS A 48 52.74 18.17 -27.77
N ASN A 49 51.78 18.86 -28.39
CA ASN A 49 51.97 20.23 -28.87
C ASN A 49 51.35 21.21 -27.85
N PRO A 50 52.19 22.05 -27.19
CA PRO A 50 51.75 23.03 -26.22
C PRO A 50 50.66 24.00 -26.69
N ASP A 51 50.48 24.21 -27.99
CA ASP A 51 49.45 25.09 -28.54
C ASP A 51 48.03 24.46 -28.52
N PHE A 52 47.92 23.17 -28.22
CA PHE A 52 46.64 22.44 -28.11
C PHE A 52 46.41 21.86 -26.70
N PRO A 53 46.29 22.71 -25.66
CA PRO A 53 46.01 22.26 -24.30
C PRO A 53 44.58 21.72 -24.13
N PHE A 54 44.43 20.73 -23.26
CA PHE A 54 43.17 20.27 -22.69
C PHE A 54 43.37 19.88 -21.22
N ALA A 55 42.33 20.03 -20.41
CA ALA A 55 42.37 19.66 -19.00
C ALA A 55 41.94 18.20 -18.82
N MET A 56 42.74 17.43 -18.07
CA MET A 56 42.51 16.01 -17.78
C MET A 56 41.51 15.79 -16.64
N GLY A 57 41.38 16.76 -15.73
CA GLY A 57 40.52 16.67 -14.56
C GLY A 57 40.98 17.61 -13.43
N GLY A 58 40.15 17.73 -12.41
CA GLY A 58 40.50 18.44 -11.17
C GLY A 58 41.49 17.63 -10.33
N MET A 59 42.43 18.32 -9.68
CA MET A 59 43.38 17.71 -8.75
C MET A 59 42.97 18.01 -7.33
N PHE A 60 42.58 16.97 -6.59
CA PHE A 60 42.26 17.08 -5.17
C PHE A 60 43.56 17.15 -4.35
N HIS A 61 43.74 18.22 -3.58
CA HIS A 61 44.96 18.44 -2.78
C HIS A 61 44.82 18.11 -1.28
N GLY A 62 43.82 17.28 -0.91
CA GLY A 62 43.64 16.84 0.48
C GLY A 62 43.08 17.94 1.42
N GLY A 63 42.32 17.54 2.44
CA GLY A 63 41.94 18.42 3.56
C GLY A 63 40.48 18.89 3.63
N VAL A 64 39.68 18.73 2.57
CA VAL A 64 38.26 19.17 2.54
C VAL A 64 37.28 18.14 1.95
N GLY A 65 37.76 16.93 1.63
CA GLY A 65 36.92 15.87 1.08
C GLY A 65 36.06 15.21 2.16
N LEU A 66 34.80 14.94 1.85
CA LEU A 66 33.92 14.11 2.69
C LEU A 66 34.37 12.63 2.69
N GLY A 67 34.96 12.16 1.59
CA GLY A 67 35.55 10.83 1.45
C GLY A 67 37.09 10.86 1.41
N GLY A 68 37.72 9.69 1.42
CA GLY A 68 39.19 9.56 1.36
C GLY A 68 39.91 9.79 2.70
N GLY A 69 39.19 9.76 3.82
CA GLY A 69 39.75 9.81 5.18
C GLY A 69 40.37 8.48 5.66
N VAL A 70 40.43 8.26 6.97
CA VAL A 70 40.97 7.02 7.58
C VAL A 70 40.24 5.80 7.00
N ASP A 71 41.03 4.83 6.51
CA ASP A 71 40.58 3.60 5.86
C ASP A 71 39.66 3.79 4.65
N ASN A 72 39.56 5.02 4.12
CA ASN A 72 38.68 5.39 3.02
C ASN A 72 37.22 4.89 3.23
N ARG A 73 36.71 4.92 4.47
CA ARG A 73 35.39 4.32 4.81
C ARG A 73 34.17 5.07 4.29
N VAL A 74 34.38 6.23 3.68
CA VAL A 74 33.32 7.06 3.10
C VAL A 74 33.69 7.36 1.66
N LYS A 75 32.76 7.08 0.75
CA LYS A 75 32.84 7.46 -0.66
C LYS A 75 31.65 8.36 -0.96
N SER A 76 31.86 9.46 -1.68
CA SER A 76 30.79 10.44 -1.88
C SER A 76 30.92 11.21 -3.18
N LEU A 77 29.78 11.62 -3.71
CA LEU A 77 29.66 12.71 -4.69
C LEU A 77 29.05 13.91 -3.98
N GLN A 78 29.67 15.08 -4.10
CA GLN A 78 29.22 16.29 -3.42
C GLN A 78 29.31 17.50 -4.35
N THR A 79 28.26 18.32 -4.38
CA THR A 79 28.27 19.61 -5.09
C THR A 79 28.81 20.73 -4.20
N ARG A 80 29.29 21.82 -4.81
CA ARG A 80 29.68 23.04 -4.09
C ARG A 80 28.59 23.57 -3.16
N SER A 81 27.33 23.45 -3.56
CA SER A 81 26.16 23.89 -2.78
C SER A 81 25.80 22.95 -1.62
N GLY A 82 26.44 21.79 -1.49
CA GLY A 82 26.25 20.88 -0.37
C GLY A 82 25.24 19.76 -0.60
N HIS A 83 24.84 19.47 -1.84
CA HIS A 83 24.08 18.25 -2.16
C HIS A 83 25.02 17.05 -2.18
N ARG A 84 24.57 15.89 -1.69
CA ARG A 84 25.44 14.74 -1.45
C ARG A 84 24.77 13.41 -1.82
N LEU A 85 25.55 12.53 -2.44
CA LEU A 85 25.33 11.08 -2.46
C LEU A 85 26.49 10.45 -1.71
N VAL A 86 26.22 9.73 -0.62
CA VAL A 86 27.22 9.20 0.30
C VAL A 86 27.04 7.69 0.47
N PHE A 87 28.14 6.96 0.38
CA PHE A 87 28.25 5.53 0.66
C PHE A 87 29.20 5.35 1.83
N THR A 88 28.82 4.53 2.79
CA THR A 88 29.62 4.30 4.00
C THR A 88 29.84 2.81 4.23
N GLU A 89 31.00 2.46 4.78
CA GLU A 89 31.36 1.05 5.08
C GLU A 89 30.70 0.53 6.38
N ASP A 90 29.99 1.37 7.12
CA ASP A 90 28.97 0.96 8.12
C ASP A 90 27.59 0.73 7.46
N GLU A 91 27.60 0.39 6.17
CA GLU A 91 26.48 -0.11 5.38
C GLU A 91 25.29 0.87 5.21
N SER A 92 25.55 2.15 4.95
CA SER A 92 24.48 3.09 4.59
C SER A 92 24.68 3.75 3.22
N ILE A 93 23.55 4.09 2.58
CA ILE A 93 23.51 4.90 1.36
C ILE A 93 22.60 6.10 1.62
N LEU A 94 23.12 7.32 1.43
CA LEU A 94 22.41 8.57 1.67
C LEU A 94 22.40 9.46 0.44
N LEU A 95 21.21 9.87 0.00
CA LEU A 95 21.02 10.98 -0.93
C LEU A 95 20.38 12.14 -0.16
N THR A 96 21.06 13.28 -0.13
CA THR A 96 20.60 14.45 0.65
C THR A 96 20.92 15.79 -0.03
N ASP A 97 20.12 16.80 0.28
CA ASP A 97 20.39 18.18 -0.10
C ASP A 97 20.76 19.07 1.10
N LYS A 98 21.18 20.30 0.81
CA LYS A 98 21.51 21.28 1.86
C LYS A 98 20.31 21.73 2.72
N SER A 99 19.10 21.39 2.31
CA SER A 99 17.85 21.83 2.94
C SER A 99 17.24 20.76 3.86
N GLY A 100 17.85 19.57 3.94
CA GLY A 100 17.41 18.48 4.81
C GLY A 100 16.42 17.51 4.15
N ASN A 101 16.29 17.52 2.82
CA ASN A 101 15.61 16.41 2.13
C ASN A 101 16.53 15.19 2.11
N GLU A 102 16.03 14.02 2.48
CA GLU A 102 16.83 12.80 2.63
C GLU A 102 16.13 11.56 2.08
N LEU A 103 16.91 10.74 1.38
CA LEU A 103 16.61 9.34 1.09
C LEU A 103 17.76 8.49 1.62
N LYS A 104 17.51 7.73 2.68
CA LYS A 104 18.51 6.92 3.38
C LYS A 104 18.15 5.44 3.33
N PHE A 105 19.09 4.62 2.86
CA PHE A 105 19.08 3.17 2.99
C PHE A 105 19.99 2.82 4.17
N ASP A 106 19.42 2.20 5.18
CA ASP A 106 20.10 1.72 6.38
C ASP A 106 20.15 0.19 6.31
N THR A 107 21.33 -0.38 6.03
CA THR A 107 21.45 -1.82 5.81
C THR A 107 21.48 -2.58 7.14
N GLU A 108 22.10 -2.03 8.18
CA GLU A 108 22.17 -2.65 9.51
C GLU A 108 20.77 -2.88 10.08
N GLY A 109 19.91 -1.85 10.00
CA GLY A 109 18.51 -1.96 10.37
C GLY A 109 17.59 -2.51 9.27
N SER A 110 18.09 -2.67 8.04
CA SER A 110 17.31 -3.00 6.84
C SER A 110 16.13 -2.04 6.57
N ASN A 111 16.32 -0.75 6.84
CA ASN A 111 15.29 0.29 6.72
C ASN A 111 15.52 1.23 5.53
N ILE A 112 14.43 1.80 5.01
CA ILE A 112 14.47 2.92 4.07
C ILE A 112 13.72 4.10 4.70
N ASN A 113 14.39 5.25 4.79
CA ASN A 113 13.81 6.49 5.29
C ASN A 113 13.73 7.54 4.19
N ILE A 114 12.56 8.15 4.03
CA ILE A 114 12.32 9.28 3.12
C ILE A 114 11.83 10.44 3.97
N THR A 115 12.56 11.55 3.96
CA THR A 115 12.23 12.73 4.77
C THR A 115 12.29 13.99 3.92
N ALA A 116 11.31 14.86 4.10
CA ALA A 116 11.29 16.21 3.54
C ALA A 116 10.73 17.17 4.60
N PRO A 117 11.33 18.36 4.79
CA PRO A 117 10.81 19.34 5.75
C PRO A 117 9.42 19.88 5.44
N GLU A 118 9.01 19.86 4.17
CA GLU A 118 7.75 20.46 3.70
C GLU A 118 6.80 19.42 3.07
N THR A 119 7.06 18.96 1.84
CA THR A 119 6.09 18.15 1.09
C THR A 119 6.74 17.00 0.33
N ILE A 120 6.15 15.80 0.44
CA ILE A 120 6.44 14.64 -0.40
C ILE A 120 5.22 14.39 -1.30
N THR A 121 5.40 14.30 -2.62
CA THR A 121 4.33 14.01 -3.59
C THR A 121 4.64 12.72 -4.35
N ILE A 122 3.70 11.77 -4.35
CA ILE A 122 3.80 10.51 -5.08
C ILE A 122 2.69 10.49 -6.14
N LYS A 123 3.08 10.46 -7.43
CA LYS A 123 2.14 10.42 -8.55
C LYS A 123 2.47 9.25 -9.46
N SER A 124 1.50 8.35 -9.65
CA SER A 124 1.66 7.19 -10.52
C SER A 124 0.32 6.79 -11.13
N LYS A 125 0.36 5.89 -12.12
CA LYS A 125 -0.85 5.23 -12.64
C LYS A 125 -1.42 4.22 -11.64
N ASN A 126 -0.54 3.51 -10.93
CA ASN A 126 -0.88 2.52 -9.91
C ASN A 126 0.11 2.63 -8.74
N LEU A 127 -0.39 2.50 -7.51
CA LEU A 127 0.40 2.41 -6.28
C LEU A 127 -0.14 1.25 -5.44
N LYS A 128 0.73 0.36 -4.97
CA LYS A 128 0.39 -0.80 -4.13
C LYS A 128 1.25 -0.79 -2.88
N PHE A 129 0.61 -1.01 -1.74
CA PHE A 129 1.24 -1.27 -0.45
C PHE A 129 0.94 -2.72 -0.07
N ASP A 130 1.98 -3.51 0.17
CA ASP A 130 1.93 -4.91 0.63
C ASP A 130 2.81 -5.00 1.87
N ILE A 131 2.20 -5.00 3.06
CA ILE A 131 2.87 -4.88 4.35
C ILE A 131 2.50 -6.11 5.19
N GLU A 132 3.51 -6.78 5.76
CA GLU A 132 3.33 -8.01 6.53
C GLU A 132 2.78 -7.76 7.94
N GLU A 133 3.26 -6.70 8.59
CA GLU A 133 2.89 -6.40 9.97
C GLU A 133 1.94 -5.21 10.09
N ASN A 134 2.46 -3.98 10.03
CA ASN A 134 1.72 -2.79 10.48
C ASN A 134 1.86 -1.61 9.53
N ILE A 135 0.75 -0.86 9.36
CA ILE A 135 0.74 0.48 8.76
C ILE A 135 0.29 1.47 9.83
N GLU A 136 1.12 2.47 10.12
CA GLU A 136 0.76 3.61 10.96
C GLU A 136 0.64 4.88 10.10
N THR A 137 -0.40 5.67 10.33
CA THR A 137 -0.61 6.95 9.64
C THR A 137 -1.03 8.02 10.63
N LYS A 138 -0.31 9.14 10.64
CA LYS A 138 -0.56 10.27 11.52
C LYS A 138 -0.53 11.59 10.75
N ALA A 139 -1.62 12.35 10.83
CA ALA A 139 -1.72 13.70 10.29
C ALA A 139 -1.93 14.70 11.44
N GLY A 140 -1.22 15.83 11.42
CA GLY A 140 -1.34 16.87 12.46
C GLY A 140 -2.56 17.78 12.30
N LYS A 141 -3.20 17.77 11.13
CA LYS A 141 -4.41 18.56 10.81
C LYS A 141 -5.44 17.65 10.16
N ASP A 142 -5.44 17.59 8.83
CA ASP A 142 -6.47 16.92 8.05
C ASP A 142 -5.90 15.72 7.27
N MET A 143 -6.74 14.71 7.06
CA MET A 143 -6.48 13.58 6.16
C MET A 143 -7.67 13.42 5.22
N ASP A 144 -7.44 13.69 3.92
CA ASP A 144 -8.47 13.59 2.88
C ASP A 144 -8.26 12.35 2.00
N THR A 145 -9.33 11.59 1.77
CA THR A 145 -9.33 10.43 0.86
C THR A 145 -10.42 10.59 -0.19
N ASN A 146 -10.04 10.84 -1.43
CA ASN A 146 -10.96 10.99 -2.56
C ASN A 146 -10.74 9.86 -3.58
N VAL A 147 -11.75 9.02 -3.78
CA VAL A 147 -11.67 7.83 -4.64
C VAL A 147 -12.82 7.87 -5.66
N GLY A 148 -12.48 7.73 -6.94
CA GLY A 148 -13.45 7.87 -8.04
C GLY A 148 -14.44 6.71 -8.22
N GLN A 149 -14.20 5.58 -7.55
CA GLN A 149 -15.10 4.41 -7.58
C GLN A 149 -15.32 3.90 -6.16
N ASN A 150 -14.63 2.85 -5.74
CA ASN A 150 -14.95 2.11 -4.52
C ASN A 150 -13.83 2.18 -3.49
N ILE A 151 -14.20 2.27 -2.22
CA ILE A 151 -13.35 1.94 -1.08
C ILE A 151 -13.84 0.62 -0.50
N LYS A 152 -12.95 -0.36 -0.33
CA LYS A 152 -13.25 -1.66 0.28
C LYS A 152 -12.37 -1.85 1.50
N ILE A 153 -12.98 -1.95 2.68
CA ILE A 153 -12.30 -2.19 3.96
C ILE A 153 -12.74 -3.55 4.47
N ILE A 154 -11.78 -4.43 4.76
CA ILE A 154 -12.02 -5.77 5.31
C ILE A 154 -11.06 -5.94 6.48
N ALA A 155 -11.60 -6.08 7.69
CA ALA A 155 -10.83 -6.43 8.88
C ALA A 155 -11.31 -7.81 9.38
N ARG A 156 -10.38 -8.67 9.81
CA ARG A 156 -10.72 -9.99 10.36
C ARG A 156 -11.24 -9.92 11.80
N GLN A 157 -10.88 -8.87 12.54
CA GLN A 157 -11.25 -8.68 13.93
C GLN A 157 -12.16 -7.46 14.06
N GLU A 158 -11.59 -6.27 14.08
CA GLU A 158 -12.32 -5.05 14.42
C GLU A 158 -12.06 -3.92 13.40
N ILE A 159 -13.08 -3.09 13.20
CA ILE A 159 -12.95 -1.74 12.67
C ILE A 159 -13.46 -0.80 13.76
N SER A 160 -12.58 0.04 14.30
CA SER A 160 -12.95 1.06 15.30
C SER A 160 -12.94 2.45 14.67
N GLN A 161 -14.00 3.22 14.89
CA GLN A 161 -14.16 4.58 14.37
C GLN A 161 -14.65 5.51 15.49
N ASP A 162 -13.73 6.30 16.04
CA ASP A 162 -14.02 7.31 17.06
C ASP A 162 -13.89 8.72 16.47
N SER A 163 -14.86 9.59 16.77
CA SER A 163 -14.84 11.01 16.39
C SER A 163 -15.23 11.87 17.59
N GLY A 164 -14.35 12.77 17.99
CA GLY A 164 -14.58 13.65 19.15
C GLY A 164 -15.66 14.72 18.96
N LYS A 165 -16.16 14.94 17.73
CA LYS A 165 -17.20 15.96 17.46
C LYS A 165 -18.39 15.42 16.70
N ARG A 166 -18.16 14.85 15.52
CA ARG A 166 -19.24 14.45 14.60
C ARG A 166 -18.74 13.41 13.61
N THR A 167 -19.58 12.40 13.37
CA THR A 167 -19.46 11.45 12.27
C THR A 167 -20.64 11.66 11.32
N ILE A 168 -20.40 11.64 10.01
CA ILE A 168 -21.45 11.71 8.98
C ILE A 168 -21.34 10.46 8.12
N ILE A 169 -22.46 9.75 7.96
CA ILE A 169 -22.60 8.64 7.02
C ILE A 169 -23.75 9.01 6.10
N SER A 170 -23.47 9.17 4.80
CA SER A 170 -24.44 9.60 3.80
C SER A 170 -24.22 8.82 2.51
N ALA A 171 -25.28 8.28 1.93
CA ALA A 171 -25.25 7.56 0.66
C ALA A 171 -26.32 8.11 -0.28
N GLY A 172 -26.04 8.14 -1.59
CA GLY A 172 -26.97 8.65 -2.60
C GLY A 172 -28.15 7.72 -2.89
N THR A 173 -28.03 6.43 -2.58
CA THR A 173 -29.08 5.42 -2.85
C THR A 173 -29.44 4.62 -1.61
N ASN A 174 -28.49 3.88 -1.03
CA ASN A 174 -28.77 3.00 0.10
C ASN A 174 -27.60 2.97 1.10
N THR A 175 -27.92 2.82 2.39
CA THR A 175 -26.97 2.48 3.44
C THR A 175 -27.43 1.17 4.08
N GLU A 176 -26.60 0.12 4.03
CA GLU A 176 -26.90 -1.19 4.60
C GLU A 176 -25.99 -1.45 5.81
N ILE A 177 -26.58 -1.78 6.95
CA ILE A 177 -25.88 -2.16 8.19
C ILE A 177 -26.45 -3.50 8.64
N SER A 178 -25.57 -4.50 8.80
CA SER A 178 -25.96 -5.85 9.21
C SER A 178 -24.96 -6.39 10.23
N ALA A 179 -25.46 -7.02 11.28
CA ALA A 179 -24.68 -7.69 12.30
C ALA A 179 -25.30 -9.07 12.59
N LYS A 180 -24.46 -10.10 12.72
CA LYS A 180 -24.93 -11.48 12.93
C LYS A 180 -25.49 -11.71 14.35
N ALA A 181 -24.85 -11.11 15.34
CA ALA A 181 -25.22 -11.30 16.75
C ALA A 181 -26.02 -10.11 17.28
N HIS A 182 -25.39 -8.94 17.37
CA HIS A 182 -25.96 -7.75 17.99
C HIS A 182 -25.64 -6.49 17.18
N LEU A 183 -26.62 -5.59 17.09
CA LEU A 183 -26.44 -4.23 16.64
C LEU A 183 -26.86 -3.30 17.79
N ASP A 184 -25.89 -2.62 18.38
CA ASP A 184 -26.13 -1.66 19.44
C ASP A 184 -26.10 -0.23 18.87
N LEU A 185 -27.17 0.53 19.14
CA LEU A 185 -27.28 1.94 18.78
C LEU A 185 -27.60 2.74 20.04
N TYR A 186 -26.70 3.65 20.42
CA TYR A 186 -26.86 4.45 21.62
C TYR A 186 -26.65 5.94 21.32
N GLY A 187 -27.63 6.75 21.72
CA GLY A 187 -27.55 8.21 21.71
C GLY A 187 -27.79 8.73 23.11
N LYS A 188 -26.84 9.49 23.67
CA LYS A 188 -26.91 9.98 25.06
C LYS A 188 -28.07 10.97 25.29
N GLU A 189 -28.28 11.90 24.36
CA GLU A 189 -29.30 12.94 24.50
C GLU A 189 -30.52 12.69 23.62
N LYS A 190 -30.31 12.34 22.35
CA LYS A 190 -31.39 12.19 21.38
C LYS A 190 -31.04 11.16 20.32
N PHE A 191 -32.02 10.33 19.98
CA PHE A 191 -32.01 9.47 18.81
C PHE A 191 -33.16 9.90 17.89
N ILE A 192 -32.89 10.12 16.60
CA ILE A 192 -33.89 10.55 15.61
C ILE A 192 -33.81 9.61 14.41
N GLY A 193 -34.92 8.93 14.11
CA GLY A 193 -35.14 8.26 12.83
C GLY A 193 -36.27 8.97 12.10
N TYR A 194 -36.07 9.30 10.83
CA TYR A 194 -37.08 9.94 9.98
C TYR A 194 -36.90 9.46 8.54
N THR A 195 -38.01 9.25 7.85
CA THR A 195 -38.07 8.98 6.41
C THR A 195 -39.31 9.66 5.84
N ASP A 196 -39.23 10.14 4.60
CA ASP A 196 -40.41 10.65 3.88
C ASP A 196 -41.30 9.50 3.35
N GLY A 197 -40.72 8.30 3.23
CA GLY A 197 -41.40 7.11 2.76
C GLY A 197 -41.96 6.26 3.90
N GLN A 198 -41.55 5.00 3.93
CA GLN A 198 -41.99 4.02 4.93
C GLN A 198 -40.83 3.66 5.85
N THR A 199 -41.13 3.52 7.15
CA THR A 199 -40.22 2.94 8.14
C THR A 199 -40.83 1.64 8.65
N GLU A 200 -40.05 0.57 8.64
CA GLU A 200 -40.44 -0.72 9.21
C GLU A 200 -39.50 -1.11 10.36
N PHE A 201 -40.07 -1.46 11.51
CA PHE A 201 -39.35 -2.07 12.62
C PHE A 201 -40.04 -3.39 12.98
N GLY A 202 -39.26 -4.43 13.23
CA GLY A 202 -39.80 -5.73 13.58
C GLY A 202 -38.79 -6.60 14.31
N ALA A 203 -39.31 -7.52 15.13
CA ALA A 203 -38.54 -8.55 15.81
C ALA A 203 -39.28 -9.88 15.68
N LYS A 204 -38.54 -10.98 15.45
CA LYS A 204 -39.12 -12.33 15.32
C LYS A 204 -39.65 -12.91 16.62
N ASP A 205 -39.15 -12.48 17.77
CA ASP A 205 -39.62 -12.98 19.07
C ASP A 205 -40.34 -11.85 19.82
N ARG A 206 -39.58 -10.81 20.20
CA ARG A 206 -40.11 -9.69 20.97
C ARG A 206 -39.48 -8.37 20.56
N MET A 207 -40.32 -7.35 20.37
CA MET A 207 -39.92 -5.94 20.36
C MET A 207 -40.32 -5.31 21.69
N HIS A 208 -39.39 -4.66 22.38
CA HIS A 208 -39.64 -4.00 23.66
C HIS A 208 -39.32 -2.51 23.54
N VAL A 209 -40.33 -1.67 23.75
CA VAL A 209 -40.20 -0.20 23.78
C VAL A 209 -40.61 0.26 25.17
N TYR A 210 -39.71 0.93 25.88
CA TYR A 210 -39.94 1.35 27.26
C TYR A 210 -39.33 2.72 27.56
N GLY A 211 -39.93 3.41 28.51
CA GLY A 211 -39.49 4.71 29.01
C GLY A 211 -40.54 5.28 29.98
N SER A 212 -40.19 6.32 30.74
CA SER A 212 -41.12 6.94 31.68
C SER A 212 -42.39 7.45 30.99
N ASN A 213 -42.27 7.90 29.75
CA ASN A 213 -43.37 8.29 28.87
C ASN A 213 -43.11 7.76 27.46
N SER A 214 -44.10 7.13 26.84
CA SER A 214 -44.06 6.73 25.42
C SER A 214 -45.30 7.27 24.72
N LEU A 215 -45.10 8.09 23.69
CA LEU A 215 -46.18 8.68 22.89
C LEU A 215 -46.11 8.12 21.47
N LEU A 216 -47.19 7.47 21.05
CA LEU A 216 -47.40 7.03 19.67
C LEU A 216 -48.59 7.79 19.11
N THR A 217 -48.37 8.56 18.04
CA THR A 217 -49.40 9.37 17.40
C THR A 217 -49.39 9.11 15.90
N ALA A 218 -50.58 8.98 15.31
CA ALA A 218 -50.75 9.00 13.87
C ALA A 218 -51.76 10.07 13.49
N LYS A 219 -51.57 10.71 12.33
CA LYS A 219 -52.53 11.68 11.80
C LYS A 219 -53.86 11.01 11.44
N ASP A 220 -53.78 9.83 10.81
CA ASP A 220 -54.95 9.16 10.27
C ASP A 220 -55.36 7.95 11.12
N LYS A 221 -54.45 6.99 11.34
CA LYS A 221 -54.79 5.73 12.02
C LYS A 221 -53.59 5.07 12.70
N ILE A 222 -53.81 4.54 13.90
CA ILE A 222 -52.95 3.52 14.52
C ILE A 222 -53.73 2.20 14.50
N GLU A 223 -53.19 1.18 13.84
CA GLU A 223 -53.77 -0.17 13.84
C GLU A 223 -52.94 -1.11 14.72
N TYR A 224 -53.61 -1.82 15.62
CA TYR A 224 -53.02 -2.94 16.34
C TYR A 224 -53.79 -4.22 15.99
N LYS A 225 -53.11 -5.19 15.38
CA LYS A 225 -53.67 -6.50 15.04
C LYS A 225 -52.90 -7.57 15.80
N ALA A 226 -53.49 -8.08 16.87
CA ALA A 226 -52.97 -9.22 17.62
C ALA A 226 -53.97 -10.39 17.55
N PRO A 227 -53.83 -11.33 16.58
CA PRO A 227 -54.79 -12.42 16.40
C PRO A 227 -54.85 -13.37 17.61
N GLN A 228 -53.73 -13.53 18.32
CA GLN A 228 -53.57 -14.32 19.54
C GLN A 228 -52.44 -13.67 20.34
N MET A 229 -52.67 -13.18 21.56
CA MET A 229 -51.62 -12.56 22.40
C MET A 229 -50.41 -13.48 22.70
N ASN A 230 -50.48 -14.78 22.37
CA ASN A 230 -49.47 -15.81 22.70
C ASN A 230 -49.05 -16.71 21.51
N LYS A 231 -49.09 -16.25 20.25
CA LYS A 231 -48.50 -17.01 19.12
C LYS A 231 -47.36 -16.25 18.45
N LEU A 232 -46.30 -16.99 18.13
CA LEU A 232 -45.06 -16.50 17.55
C LEU A 232 -45.29 -15.73 16.23
N PRO A 233 -44.53 -14.66 15.97
CA PRO A 233 -44.71 -13.77 14.82
C PRO A 233 -44.50 -14.45 13.46
N GLU A 234 -45.26 -14.00 12.46
CA GLU A 234 -45.03 -14.34 11.05
C GLU A 234 -43.67 -13.82 10.55
N ASN A 235 -43.07 -14.52 9.59
CA ASN A 235 -41.81 -14.10 8.97
C ASN A 235 -42.01 -12.82 8.15
N GLY A 236 -41.43 -11.70 8.62
CA GLY A 236 -41.30 -10.48 7.83
C GLY A 236 -40.51 -10.71 6.52
N LYS A 237 -41.00 -10.12 5.42
CA LYS A 237 -40.25 -10.06 4.15
C LYS A 237 -39.38 -8.80 4.17
N PHE A 238 -38.09 -8.98 4.45
CA PHE A 238 -37.10 -7.91 4.36
C PHE A 238 -36.64 -7.75 2.90
N GLU A 239 -36.47 -6.52 2.41
CA GLU A 239 -35.88 -6.21 1.08
C GLU A 239 -34.39 -6.55 0.97
N TYR A 240 -33.80 -7.05 2.06
CA TYR A 240 -32.45 -7.57 2.08
C TYR A 240 -32.23 -8.58 0.95
N ASN A 241 -31.29 -8.29 0.04
CA ASN A 241 -30.86 -9.27 -0.95
C ASN A 241 -30.21 -10.44 -0.21
N LYS A 242 -30.95 -11.55 -0.09
CA LYS A 242 -30.51 -12.80 0.54
C LYS A 242 -29.60 -13.65 -0.36
N GLU A 243 -29.17 -13.11 -1.51
CA GLU A 243 -28.24 -13.82 -2.38
C GLU A 243 -26.91 -14.07 -1.68
N LYS A 244 -26.47 -15.32 -1.76
CA LYS A 244 -25.19 -15.78 -1.25
C LYS A 244 -24.04 -15.25 -2.08
N GLN A 245 -23.06 -14.63 -1.43
CA GLN A 245 -21.95 -13.98 -2.11
C GLN A 245 -20.62 -14.25 -1.40
N LEU A 246 -19.55 -14.33 -2.18
CA LEU A 246 -18.18 -14.32 -1.68
C LEU A 246 -17.68 -12.89 -1.66
N VAL A 247 -17.40 -12.38 -0.46
CA VAL A 247 -16.98 -11.00 -0.22
C VAL A 247 -15.48 -10.86 -0.47
N ASN A 248 -14.70 -11.85 -0.05
CA ASN A 248 -13.25 -11.86 -0.21
C ASN A 248 -12.69 -13.28 -0.27
N ILE A 249 -11.57 -13.45 -0.97
CA ILE A 249 -10.84 -14.72 -1.07
C ILE A 249 -9.35 -14.42 -0.93
N GLN A 250 -8.66 -15.12 -0.03
CA GLN A 250 -7.24 -14.96 0.25
C GLN A 250 -6.56 -16.32 0.30
N TRP A 251 -5.34 -16.40 -0.24
CA TRP A 251 -4.47 -17.55 -0.01
C TRP A 251 -3.80 -17.41 1.35
N MET A 252 -3.75 -18.49 2.10
CA MET A 252 -3.17 -18.53 3.44
C MET A 252 -2.13 -19.65 3.52
N ASP A 253 -1.21 -19.53 4.48
CA ASP A 253 -0.34 -20.63 4.87
C ASP A 253 -1.13 -21.85 5.42
N ASP A 254 -0.41 -22.90 5.77
CA ASP A 254 -0.99 -24.17 6.19
C ASP A 254 -1.74 -24.09 7.53
N VAL A 255 -1.32 -23.18 8.41
CA VAL A 255 -1.93 -22.89 9.71
C VAL A 255 -3.01 -21.80 9.67
N VAL A 256 -3.19 -21.11 8.53
CA VAL A 256 -4.19 -20.04 8.31
C VAL A 256 -3.95 -18.80 9.18
N GLU A 257 -2.69 -18.53 9.47
CA GLU A 257 -2.25 -17.35 10.22
C GLU A 257 -1.89 -16.22 9.25
N ASN A 258 -1.09 -16.53 8.22
CA ASN A 258 -0.54 -15.52 7.31
C ASN A 258 -1.17 -15.59 5.92
N ASN A 259 -1.46 -14.41 5.35
CA ASN A 259 -1.85 -14.28 3.94
C ASN A 259 -0.61 -14.43 3.06
N ILE A 260 -0.68 -15.27 2.03
CA ILE A 260 0.46 -15.59 1.17
C ILE A 260 0.20 -15.19 -0.28
N GLN A 261 1.21 -14.62 -0.94
CA GLN A 261 1.19 -14.34 -2.38
C GLN A 261 2.02 -15.35 -3.19
N GLN A 262 2.92 -16.07 -2.51
CA GLN A 262 3.83 -17.05 -3.11
C GLN A 262 3.98 -18.24 -2.16
N SER A 263 4.22 -19.42 -2.73
CA SER A 263 4.46 -20.64 -1.96
C SER A 263 5.44 -21.55 -2.71
N HIS A 264 6.21 -22.34 -1.97
CA HIS A 264 7.22 -23.22 -2.52
C HIS A 264 6.68 -24.63 -2.78
N ARG A 265 7.36 -25.37 -3.67
CA ARG A 265 6.95 -26.76 -3.98
C ARG A 265 6.99 -27.62 -2.71
N GLY A 266 5.87 -28.28 -2.40
CA GLY A 266 5.70 -29.10 -1.20
C GLY A 266 5.07 -28.37 -0.01
N ASN A 267 4.92 -27.05 -0.06
CA ASN A 267 4.18 -26.32 0.97
C ASN A 267 2.68 -26.57 0.83
N LYS A 268 1.98 -26.68 1.97
CA LYS A 268 0.53 -26.68 1.99
C LYS A 268 0.04 -25.24 2.03
N VAL A 269 -1.03 -24.98 1.30
CA VAL A 269 -1.69 -23.67 1.25
C VAL A 269 -3.18 -23.88 1.47
N SER A 270 -3.82 -22.91 2.09
CA SER A 270 -5.27 -22.91 2.32
C SER A 270 -5.89 -21.70 1.62
N VAL A 271 -7.20 -21.76 1.36
CA VAL A 271 -7.94 -20.57 0.92
C VAL A 271 -8.89 -20.16 2.02
N LEU A 272 -8.78 -18.91 2.47
CA LEU A 272 -9.73 -18.28 3.37
C LEU A 272 -10.71 -17.45 2.54
N ALA A 273 -11.99 -17.76 2.65
CA ALA A 273 -13.07 -17.02 2.01
C ALA A 273 -13.95 -16.35 3.07
N TYR A 274 -14.28 -15.07 2.85
CA TYR A 274 -15.29 -14.36 3.64
C TYR A 274 -16.61 -14.36 2.86
N THR A 275 -17.69 -14.79 3.53
CA THR A 275 -18.99 -15.02 2.91
C THR A 275 -20.04 -14.03 3.40
N ARG A 276 -21.01 -13.73 2.56
CA ARG A 276 -22.22 -12.98 2.91
C ARG A 276 -23.44 -13.85 2.61
N ASN A 277 -24.39 -13.88 3.53
CA ASN A 277 -25.67 -14.63 3.44
C ASN A 277 -25.57 -16.15 3.47
N TYR A 278 -24.42 -16.66 3.89
CA TYR A 278 -24.28 -18.07 4.24
C TYR A 278 -24.56 -18.27 5.73
N GLU A 279 -25.30 -19.33 6.03
CA GLU A 279 -25.57 -19.78 7.39
C GLU A 279 -24.41 -20.65 7.91
N GLU A 280 -24.23 -20.71 9.24
CA GLU A 280 -23.23 -21.58 9.85
C GLU A 280 -23.48 -23.05 9.43
N GLY A 281 -22.40 -23.73 9.02
CA GLY A 281 -22.44 -25.11 8.55
C GLY A 281 -22.70 -25.28 7.05
N GLU A 282 -23.05 -24.21 6.32
CA GLU A 282 -23.21 -24.30 4.87
C GLU A 282 -21.88 -24.52 4.15
N THR A 283 -21.89 -25.36 3.11
CA THR A 283 -20.70 -25.65 2.31
C THR A 283 -20.49 -24.61 1.23
N VAL A 284 -19.27 -24.08 1.15
CA VAL A 284 -18.77 -23.29 0.02
C VAL A 284 -17.74 -24.12 -0.73
N SER A 285 -17.83 -24.11 -2.06
CA SER A 285 -16.87 -24.78 -2.95
C SER A 285 -16.29 -23.79 -3.95
N LEU A 286 -14.96 -23.76 -4.07
CA LEU A 286 -14.24 -22.97 -5.08
C LEU A 286 -13.50 -23.88 -6.05
N LYS A 287 -13.62 -23.54 -7.33
CA LYS A 287 -12.85 -24.16 -8.42
C LYS A 287 -11.59 -23.34 -8.64
N VAL A 288 -10.43 -23.94 -8.40
CA VAL A 288 -9.10 -23.38 -8.61
C VAL A 288 -8.54 -23.94 -9.91
N ILE A 289 -8.11 -23.06 -10.80
CA ILE A 289 -7.49 -23.40 -12.09
C ILE A 289 -6.11 -22.76 -12.19
N ASP A 290 -5.15 -23.44 -12.83
CA ASP A 290 -3.87 -22.82 -13.19
C ASP A 290 -4.11 -21.78 -14.29
N LYS A 291 -3.54 -20.59 -14.12
CA LYS A 291 -3.71 -19.48 -15.08
C LYS A 291 -3.23 -19.84 -16.50
N ASN A 292 -2.27 -20.75 -16.62
CA ASN A 292 -1.71 -21.20 -17.90
C ASN A 292 -2.24 -22.59 -18.32
N GLY A 293 -3.25 -23.13 -17.63
CA GLY A 293 -3.85 -24.42 -17.92
C GLY A 293 -2.95 -25.62 -17.64
N LYS A 294 -1.91 -25.45 -16.81
CA LYS A 294 -1.05 -26.56 -16.36
C LYS A 294 -1.80 -27.47 -15.38
N GLU A 295 -1.32 -28.71 -15.28
CA GLU A 295 -1.84 -29.67 -14.30
C GLU A 295 -1.47 -29.23 -12.88
N ILE A 296 -2.46 -29.23 -11.99
CA ILE A 296 -2.33 -28.81 -10.59
C ILE A 296 -1.92 -30.02 -9.73
N LYS A 297 -2.59 -31.17 -9.92
CA LYS A 297 -2.33 -32.42 -9.19
C LYS A 297 -2.88 -33.62 -9.96
N ASP A 298 -2.10 -34.71 -10.05
CA ASP A 298 -2.53 -36.01 -10.61
C ASP A 298 -3.28 -35.96 -11.97
N GLY A 299 -2.81 -35.14 -12.91
CA GLY A 299 -3.45 -34.99 -14.23
C GLY A 299 -4.68 -34.08 -14.27
N GLN A 300 -5.09 -33.49 -13.15
CA GLN A 300 -6.23 -32.58 -13.07
C GLN A 300 -5.80 -31.13 -13.34
N LYS A 301 -6.56 -30.46 -14.21
CA LYS A 301 -6.40 -29.02 -14.53
C LYS A 301 -7.25 -28.09 -13.65
N GLU A 302 -8.11 -28.68 -12.83
CA GLU A 302 -9.05 -27.98 -11.96
C GLU A 302 -9.08 -28.71 -10.62
N LEU A 303 -9.00 -27.94 -9.53
CA LEU A 303 -9.10 -28.43 -8.16
C LEU A 303 -10.32 -27.79 -7.49
N THR A 304 -11.17 -28.59 -6.84
CA THR A 304 -12.33 -28.06 -6.11
C THR A 304 -12.04 -28.06 -4.62
N LEU A 305 -11.77 -26.89 -4.04
CA LEU A 305 -11.61 -26.73 -2.60
C LEU A 305 -12.98 -26.48 -1.97
N SER A 306 -13.30 -27.19 -0.90
CA SER A 306 -14.57 -27.00 -0.18
C SER A 306 -14.34 -26.82 1.32
N GLY A 307 -15.28 -26.15 1.98
CA GLY A 307 -15.24 -25.91 3.42
C GLY A 307 -16.58 -25.43 3.94
N THR A 308 -16.77 -25.50 5.26
CA THR A 308 -18.01 -25.10 5.93
C THR A 308 -17.88 -23.72 6.55
N VAL A 309 -18.97 -22.94 6.46
CA VAL A 309 -19.05 -21.57 7.00
C VAL A 309 -19.10 -21.64 8.52
N ASP A 310 -18.24 -20.89 9.19
CA ASP A 310 -18.26 -20.75 10.65
C ASP A 310 -19.26 -19.69 11.12
N LYS A 311 -19.42 -19.56 12.44
CA LYS A 311 -20.28 -18.56 13.10
C LYS A 311 -19.96 -17.11 12.67
N GLU A 312 -18.71 -16.81 12.32
CA GLU A 312 -18.23 -15.49 11.92
C GLU A 312 -18.44 -15.23 10.42
N GLY A 313 -18.78 -16.26 9.63
CA GLY A 313 -18.99 -16.17 8.18
C GLY A 313 -17.74 -16.40 7.37
N PHE A 314 -16.67 -16.91 8.00
CA PHE A 314 -15.47 -17.35 7.30
C PHE A 314 -15.59 -18.81 6.91
N VAL A 315 -14.92 -19.13 5.81
CA VAL A 315 -14.75 -20.48 5.31
C VAL A 315 -13.27 -20.71 5.09
N ILE A 316 -12.73 -21.75 5.70
CA ILE A 316 -11.40 -22.26 5.36
C ILE A 316 -11.61 -23.42 4.39
N LEU A 317 -11.27 -23.21 3.13
CA LEU A 317 -11.30 -24.23 2.11
C LEU A 317 -10.00 -25.03 2.19
N ARG A 318 -10.05 -26.14 2.93
CA ARG A 318 -8.89 -27.01 3.14
C ARG A 318 -8.88 -28.08 2.07
N GLU A 319 -7.93 -27.97 1.15
CA GLU A 319 -7.30 -29.15 0.60
C GLU A 319 -5.84 -28.80 0.36
N ALA A 320 -4.95 -29.53 1.01
CA ALA A 320 -3.51 -29.34 0.86
C ALA A 320 -3.13 -29.49 -0.62
N ILE A 321 -2.93 -28.36 -1.30
CA ILE A 321 -2.34 -28.34 -2.64
C ILE A 321 -0.87 -28.67 -2.47
N GLU A 322 -0.52 -29.96 -2.45
CA GLU A 322 0.86 -30.39 -2.59
C GLU A 322 1.28 -30.12 -4.04
N ILE A 323 2.13 -29.12 -4.25
CA ILE A 323 2.67 -28.84 -5.59
C ILE A 323 3.54 -30.05 -6.00
N PRO A 324 3.19 -30.76 -7.09
CA PRO A 324 3.80 -32.04 -7.40
C PRO A 324 5.31 -31.91 -7.69
N LYS A 325 6.09 -32.87 -7.19
CA LYS A 325 7.46 -33.10 -7.66
C LYS A 325 7.37 -33.65 -9.08
N THR A 326 7.78 -32.86 -10.07
CA THR A 326 8.04 -33.38 -11.41
C THR A 326 9.16 -34.40 -11.32
N ASN A 327 8.84 -35.69 -11.44
CA ASN A 327 9.83 -36.71 -11.76
C ASN A 327 10.31 -36.45 -13.20
N ASN A 328 11.39 -35.68 -13.34
CA ASN A 328 12.18 -35.72 -14.56
C ASN A 328 12.83 -37.11 -14.62
N LYS A 329 12.22 -38.03 -15.36
CA LYS A 329 13.01 -39.09 -15.99
C LYS A 329 13.73 -38.44 -17.17
N ALA A 330 15.05 -38.62 -17.16
CA ALA A 330 16.02 -38.17 -18.15
C ALA A 330 15.67 -38.59 -19.58
#